data_AF-A0A7R9V402-F1
#
_entry.id   AF-A0A7R9V402-F1
#
_cell.length_a   1.000
_cell.length_b   1.000
_cell.length_c   1.000
_cell.angle_alpha   90.00
_cell.angle_beta   90.00
_cell.angle_gamma   90.00
#
_symmetry.space_group_name_H-M   'P 1'
#
loop_
_entity.id
_entity.type
_entity.pdbx_description
1 polymer ?
#
loop_
_entity_poly.entity_id
_entity_poly.type
_entity_poly.pdbx_seq_one_letter_code
_entity_poly.pdbx_strand_id
1 'polypeptide(L)'
;GDQMPSTRVGVRLRGISTAIAHQLPCVAAAPRGISRTHVRRVQHGPRDHLRGVTGLRRASDRANPAAQIQQGLSGIVGGSAAAQRGGKRGGCEAPAASMSEADTMREPEIDEASELFAGAMPKEEIGALRFLKKHPRYDGRGVTIAILDTGVDPGAAGLQVTSEGKPKILDVIDCTGSGDVDTSTVVKADGDGCIVSPSGRSLKLNPAWKNPTGDWHVGCKHVYQLFSRTLVTRMREERRRQWDERHRAAGAAAAADVAALDGRAREADKKLRAELEARVAYLKAASKEYEDHGPLIDCVVWHNGDAWVAA
;
A
#
# COMPACT_ATOMS: atom_id res chain seq x y z
N GLY A 1 4.11 42.43 2.15
CA GLY A 1 4.76 41.31 2.85
C GLY A 1 4.01 40.07 2.45
N ASP A 2 4.43 39.46 1.35
CA ASP A 2 3.74 38.31 0.77
C ASP A 2 4.00 37.06 1.62
N GLN A 3 2.92 36.47 2.12
CA GLN A 3 2.93 35.13 2.70
C GLN A 3 2.96 34.11 1.55
N MET A 4 4.08 33.39 1.44
CA MET A 4 4.21 32.21 0.59
C MET A 4 3.25 31.10 1.10
N PRO A 5 2.52 30.41 0.21
CA PRO A 5 1.68 29.30 0.61
C PRO A 5 2.52 28.10 1.06
N SER A 6 2.05 27.45 2.14
CA SER A 6 2.60 26.22 2.71
C SER A 6 2.73 25.12 1.65
N THR A 7 3.98 24.71 1.38
CA THR A 7 4.32 23.62 0.47
C THR A 7 3.88 22.29 1.09
N ARG A 8 2.79 21.70 0.57
CA ARG A 8 2.52 20.27 0.76
C ARG A 8 3.56 19.49 -0.04
N VAL A 9 4.61 19.01 0.62
CA VAL A 9 5.56 18.08 0.00
C VAL A 9 4.90 16.70 -0.01
N GLY A 10 4.22 16.38 -1.10
CA GLY A 10 3.77 15.02 -1.39
C GLY A 10 4.99 14.17 -1.72
N VAL A 11 5.44 13.35 -0.77
CA VAL A 11 6.51 12.38 -0.99
C VAL A 11 5.93 11.26 -1.85
N ARG A 12 6.27 11.25 -3.15
CA ARG A 12 6.02 10.10 -4.02
C ARG A 12 6.96 8.98 -3.63
N LEU A 13 6.43 8.00 -2.92
CA LEU A 13 7.12 6.74 -2.65
C LEU A 13 7.31 6.01 -3.98
N ARG A 14 8.50 6.16 -4.59
CA ARG A 14 8.92 5.24 -5.65
C ARG A 14 9.21 3.89 -5.00
N GLY A 15 8.42 2.89 -5.38
CA GLY A 15 8.78 1.48 -5.20
C GLY A 15 8.81 0.98 -3.76
N ILE A 16 7.64 0.77 -3.16
CA ILE A 16 7.46 -0.31 -2.19
C ILE A 16 6.62 -1.39 -2.88
N SER A 17 7.25 -2.09 -3.84
CA SER A 17 6.71 -3.35 -4.34
C SER A 17 7.20 -4.46 -3.42
N THR A 18 6.27 -5.04 -2.67
CA THR A 18 6.26 -6.45 -2.23
C THR A 18 7.57 -7.02 -1.67
N ALA A 19 7.89 -6.72 -0.40
CA ALA A 19 8.88 -7.47 0.37
C ALA A 19 8.49 -7.64 1.86
N ILE A 20 7.20 -7.72 2.17
CA ILE A 20 6.72 -8.10 3.51
C ILE A 20 5.92 -9.40 3.39
N ALA A 21 6.61 -10.48 2.99
CA ALA A 21 6.01 -11.81 2.98
C ALA A 21 7.00 -12.92 3.34
N HIS A 22 8.09 -12.65 4.06
CA HIS A 22 8.87 -13.71 4.71
C HIS A 22 9.70 -13.13 5.86
N GLN A 23 9.13 -13.15 7.07
CA GLN A 23 9.79 -13.34 8.39
C GLN A 23 8.98 -12.69 9.50
N LEU A 24 8.04 -13.46 10.04
CA LEU A 24 7.59 -13.30 11.43
C LEU A 24 8.00 -14.57 12.16
N PRO A 25 8.98 -14.54 13.08
CA PRO A 25 9.22 -15.68 13.95
C PRO A 25 8.10 -15.81 14.98
N CYS A 26 7.58 -17.03 15.08
CA CYS A 26 6.75 -17.50 16.18
C CYS A 26 7.44 -17.19 17.52
N VAL A 27 6.83 -16.35 18.35
CA VAL A 27 7.33 -16.12 19.71
C VAL A 27 6.98 -17.33 20.56
N ALA A 28 8.01 -18.11 20.87
CA ALA A 28 7.98 -19.23 21.80
C ALA A 28 7.74 -18.76 23.24
N ALA A 29 7.05 -19.62 23.99
CA ALA A 29 6.66 -19.44 25.38
C ALA A 29 7.82 -19.18 26.35
N ALA A 30 7.62 -18.27 27.31
CA ALA A 30 8.47 -18.12 28.49
C ALA A 30 7.86 -18.87 29.70
N PRO A 31 8.70 -19.49 30.56
CA PRO A 31 8.23 -20.30 31.68
C PRO A 31 7.83 -19.46 32.91
N ARG A 32 6.97 -20.07 33.73
CA ARG A 32 6.42 -19.53 34.98
C ARG A 32 7.51 -19.33 36.04
N GLY A 33 7.47 -18.18 36.71
CA GLY A 33 8.25 -17.91 37.93
C GLY A 33 7.52 -16.89 38.81
N ILE A 34 6.95 -17.37 39.90
CA ILE A 34 6.29 -16.55 40.94
C ILE A 34 7.38 -15.90 41.79
N SER A 35 7.33 -14.59 42.02
CA SER A 35 7.72 -14.03 43.31
C SER A 35 7.02 -12.71 43.61
N ARG A 36 6.55 -12.58 44.85
CA ARG A 36 5.80 -11.47 45.42
C ARG A 36 6.74 -10.28 45.71
N THR A 37 6.25 -9.05 45.54
CA THR A 37 6.00 -8.06 46.62
C THR A 37 6.14 -6.59 46.15
N HIS A 38 5.42 -5.73 46.88
CA HIS A 38 5.49 -4.26 46.98
C HIS A 38 4.72 -3.40 45.96
N VAL A 39 3.43 -3.21 46.28
CA VAL A 39 2.59 -2.09 45.83
C VAL A 39 3.08 -0.80 46.50
N ARG A 40 3.51 0.20 45.71
CA ARG A 40 3.63 1.59 46.15
C ARG A 40 2.44 2.41 45.62
N ARG A 41 1.80 3.08 46.57
CA ARG A 41 0.65 3.98 46.48
C ARG A 41 1.02 5.24 45.68
N VAL A 42 0.32 5.54 44.60
CA VAL A 42 0.39 6.85 43.91
C VAL A 42 -0.85 7.66 44.29
N GLN A 43 -0.62 8.88 44.76
CA GLN A 43 -1.62 9.83 45.25
C GLN A 43 -2.27 10.57 44.07
N HIS A 44 -3.58 10.83 44.19
CA HIS A 44 -4.34 11.67 43.26
C HIS A 44 -4.14 13.16 43.56
N GLY A 45 -3.91 13.97 42.51
CA GLY A 45 -4.04 15.43 42.50
C GLY A 45 -5.28 15.89 41.71
N PRO A 46 -5.74 17.14 41.90
CA PRO A 46 -7.15 17.51 41.77
C PRO A 46 -7.60 17.90 40.35
N ARG A 47 -8.91 17.78 40.15
CA ARG A 47 -9.68 18.18 38.96
C ARG A 47 -9.87 19.70 38.95
N ASP A 48 -9.61 20.33 37.81
CA ASP A 48 -10.14 21.66 37.50
C ASP A 48 -11.09 21.63 36.30
N HIS A 49 -12.23 22.26 36.52
CA HIS A 49 -13.31 22.51 35.58
C HIS A 49 -12.95 23.65 34.64
N LEU A 50 -13.16 23.48 33.32
CA LEU A 50 -13.54 24.58 32.44
C LEU A 50 -14.57 24.14 31.38
N ARG A 51 -15.61 24.97 31.28
CA ARG A 51 -16.76 24.97 30.36
C ARG A 51 -16.25 24.95 28.90
N GLY A 52 -16.84 24.23 27.95
CA GLY A 52 -18.21 24.37 27.48
C GLY A 52 -18.24 25.32 26.27
N VAL A 53 -18.13 24.77 25.05
CA VAL A 53 -18.61 25.42 23.82
C VAL A 53 -19.22 24.35 22.92
N THR A 54 -20.53 24.42 22.81
CA THR A 54 -21.39 23.75 21.86
C THR A 54 -21.19 24.29 20.45
N GLY A 55 -21.16 23.40 19.44
CA GLY A 55 -21.59 23.75 18.09
C GLY A 55 -20.65 23.29 16.98
N LEU A 56 -20.86 22.08 16.47
CA LEU A 56 -20.62 21.82 15.05
C LEU A 56 -21.88 21.25 14.42
N ARG A 57 -22.43 22.05 13.52
CA ARG A 57 -23.58 21.76 12.68
C ARG A 57 -23.23 20.59 11.75
N ARG A 58 -24.19 19.67 11.59
CA ARG A 58 -24.23 18.72 10.47
C ARG A 58 -24.37 19.54 9.17
N ALA A 59 -23.40 19.42 8.27
CA ALA A 59 -23.57 19.74 6.87
C ALA A 59 -23.74 18.41 6.12
N SER A 60 -24.96 18.18 5.67
CA SER A 60 -25.34 17.10 4.78
C SER A 60 -25.19 17.59 3.34
N ASP A 61 -24.11 17.23 2.66
CA ASP A 61 -24.00 17.45 1.23
C ASP A 61 -24.00 16.10 0.50
N ARG A 62 -25.21 15.73 0.05
CA ARG A 62 -25.40 14.82 -1.08
C ARG A 62 -25.13 15.62 -2.35
N ALA A 63 -24.07 15.30 -3.06
CA ALA A 63 -23.96 15.62 -4.49
C ALA A 63 -24.28 14.34 -5.28
N ASN A 64 -25.28 14.43 -6.15
CA ASN A 64 -25.45 13.51 -7.28
C ASN A 64 -25.78 14.38 -8.51
N PRO A 65 -24.96 14.28 -9.56
CA PRO A 65 -25.56 14.26 -10.89
C PRO A 65 -24.91 13.17 -11.76
N ALA A 66 -25.67 12.10 -12.01
CA ALA A 66 -25.41 11.14 -13.07
C ALA A 66 -26.65 11.08 -13.99
N ALA A 67 -26.61 11.84 -15.08
CA ALA A 67 -27.42 11.76 -16.30
C ALA A 67 -26.82 12.85 -17.21
N GLN A 68 -26.24 12.61 -18.37
CA GLN A 68 -26.73 11.95 -19.58
C GLN A 68 -25.51 11.71 -20.48
N ILE A 69 -25.55 10.66 -21.30
CA ILE A 69 -25.35 10.71 -22.76
C ILE A 69 -25.45 9.27 -23.26
N GLN A 70 -26.51 9.01 -24.02
CA GLN A 70 -26.61 7.85 -24.89
C GLN A 70 -27.28 8.31 -26.20
N GLN A 71 -26.67 7.86 -27.31
CA GLN A 71 -27.23 7.61 -28.64
C GLN A 71 -27.21 8.69 -29.74
N GLY A 72 -26.85 8.22 -30.94
CA GLY A 72 -26.98 8.87 -32.26
C GLY A 72 -25.72 8.72 -33.15
N LEU A 73 -25.34 7.53 -33.64
CA LEU A 73 -25.70 6.90 -34.93
C LEU A 73 -25.38 7.66 -36.24
N SER A 74 -24.50 7.01 -37.03
CA SER A 74 -24.60 6.73 -38.49
C SER A 74 -23.96 7.66 -39.55
N GLY A 75 -23.37 7.00 -40.57
CA GLY A 75 -23.10 7.48 -41.93
C GLY A 75 -21.83 8.30 -42.07
N ILE A 76 -20.84 7.95 -42.90
CA ILE A 76 -20.93 7.89 -44.36
C ILE A 76 -19.87 6.94 -44.92
N VAL A 77 -20.31 6.14 -45.90
CA VAL A 77 -19.54 5.27 -46.79
C VAL A 77 -19.21 6.01 -48.09
N GLY A 78 -18.06 5.73 -48.69
CA GLY A 78 -17.71 6.04 -50.09
C GLY A 78 -16.27 6.57 -50.18
N GLY A 79 -15.34 6.04 -50.98
CA GLY A 79 -15.44 5.21 -52.18
C GLY A 79 -14.66 5.88 -53.32
N SER A 80 -13.43 5.39 -53.55
CA SER A 80 -12.64 5.36 -54.81
C SER A 80 -12.49 6.61 -55.70
N ALA A 81 -11.24 6.94 -56.08
CA ALA A 81 -10.81 6.96 -57.48
C ALA A 81 -9.30 7.25 -57.64
N ALA A 82 -8.68 6.46 -58.52
CA ALA A 82 -7.31 6.59 -58.98
C ALA A 82 -7.13 7.74 -59.98
N ALA A 83 -5.94 8.34 -60.02
CA ALA A 83 -5.45 9.07 -61.18
C ALA A 83 -3.94 8.87 -61.34
N GLN A 84 -3.57 8.08 -62.34
CA GLN A 84 -2.23 7.99 -62.90
C GLN A 84 -1.85 9.31 -63.58
N ARG A 85 -0.64 9.81 -63.33
CA ARG A 85 0.14 10.56 -64.32
C ARG A 85 1.62 10.20 -64.18
N GLY A 86 2.17 9.69 -65.28
CA GLY A 86 3.58 9.37 -65.42
C GLY A 86 4.45 10.61 -65.60
N GLY A 87 5.67 10.52 -65.09
CA GLY A 87 6.79 11.43 -65.34
C GLY A 87 8.08 10.60 -65.30
N LYS A 88 8.84 10.66 -66.38
CA LYS A 88 9.98 9.79 -66.70
C LYS A 88 11.29 10.48 -66.32
N ARG A 89 12.26 9.66 -65.87
CA ARG A 89 13.73 9.81 -65.88
C ARG A 89 14.42 10.61 -64.77
N GLY A 90 15.45 9.96 -64.23
CA GLY A 90 16.49 10.53 -63.36
C GLY A 90 17.21 9.41 -62.64
N GLY A 91 18.11 8.71 -63.33
CA GLY A 91 18.96 7.69 -62.73
C GLY A 91 20.05 8.33 -61.89
N CYS A 92 20.23 7.82 -60.66
CA CYS A 92 21.45 7.95 -59.88
C CYS A 92 21.71 6.57 -59.27
N GLU A 93 22.72 5.88 -59.79
CA GLU A 93 23.32 4.73 -59.13
C GLU A 93 24.04 5.20 -57.87
N ALA A 94 23.78 4.50 -56.76
CA ALA A 94 24.56 4.60 -55.52
C ALA A 94 24.92 3.17 -55.09
N PRO A 95 26.11 2.96 -54.50
CA PRO A 95 26.84 1.71 -54.60
C PRO A 95 26.29 0.62 -53.69
N ALA A 96 26.40 -0.63 -54.16
CA ALA A 96 26.21 -1.83 -53.36
C ALA A 96 27.25 -1.89 -52.24
N ALA A 97 26.82 -1.64 -51.00
CA ALA A 97 27.63 -1.94 -49.82
C ALA A 97 27.58 -3.46 -49.57
N SER A 98 28.75 -4.08 -49.64
CA SER A 98 29.00 -5.48 -49.33
C SER A 98 28.55 -5.84 -47.92
N MET A 99 27.57 -6.73 -47.80
CA MET A 99 27.25 -7.38 -46.53
C MET A 99 28.31 -8.44 -46.25
N SER A 100 28.97 -8.35 -45.10
CA SER A 100 29.79 -9.44 -44.56
C SER A 100 28.88 -10.59 -44.12
N GLU A 101 29.16 -11.80 -44.62
CA GLU A 101 28.52 -13.07 -44.26
C GLU A 101 28.93 -13.55 -42.85
N ALA A 102 28.64 -12.75 -41.82
CA ALA A 102 28.89 -13.14 -40.43
C ALA A 102 27.81 -12.57 -39.50
N ASP A 103 26.54 -12.79 -39.84
CA ASP A 103 25.46 -12.73 -38.87
C ASP A 103 24.60 -13.97 -39.08
N THR A 104 25.19 -15.11 -38.70
CA THR A 104 24.50 -16.39 -38.64
C THR A 104 23.23 -16.18 -37.83
N MET A 105 22.09 -16.40 -38.48
CA MET A 105 20.75 -16.43 -37.92
C MET A 105 20.74 -17.20 -36.60
N ARG A 106 20.92 -16.48 -35.49
CA ARG A 106 20.57 -17.01 -34.18
C ARG A 106 19.05 -16.94 -34.14
N GLU A 107 18.41 -18.09 -34.33
CA GLU A 107 16.98 -18.22 -34.02
C GLU A 107 16.77 -17.61 -32.64
N PRO A 108 15.78 -16.70 -32.48
CA PRO A 108 15.56 -16.08 -31.19
C PRO A 108 15.20 -17.21 -30.24
N GLU A 109 16.10 -17.49 -29.29
CA GLU A 109 15.81 -18.35 -28.15
C GLU A 109 14.49 -17.87 -27.58
N ILE A 110 13.48 -18.73 -27.63
CA ILE A 110 12.17 -18.43 -27.08
C ILE A 110 12.43 -18.33 -25.58
N ASP A 111 12.45 -17.09 -25.07
CA ASP A 111 12.51 -16.81 -23.64
C ASP A 111 11.43 -17.67 -22.97
N GLU A 112 11.78 -18.44 -21.93
CA GLU A 112 10.82 -19.32 -21.26
C GLU A 112 9.60 -18.54 -20.73
N ALA A 113 9.77 -17.24 -20.45
CA ALA A 113 8.66 -16.35 -20.14
C ALA A 113 7.69 -16.17 -21.34
N SER A 114 8.18 -16.21 -22.58
CA SER A 114 7.35 -16.15 -23.78
C SER A 114 6.50 -17.41 -23.98
N GLU A 115 6.96 -18.59 -23.58
CA GLU A 115 6.15 -19.82 -23.64
C GLU A 115 5.01 -19.78 -22.62
N LEU A 116 5.28 -19.30 -21.40
CA LEU A 116 4.28 -19.15 -20.33
C LEU A 116 3.09 -18.26 -20.76
N PHE A 117 3.34 -17.24 -21.58
CA PHE A 117 2.31 -16.31 -22.06
C PHE A 117 1.85 -16.54 -23.50
N ALA A 118 2.36 -17.57 -24.18
CA ALA A 118 2.01 -17.84 -25.58
C ALA A 118 0.50 -18.08 -25.76
N GLY A 119 -0.16 -18.70 -24.77
CA GLY A 119 -1.62 -18.90 -24.80
C GLY A 119 -2.45 -17.67 -24.43
N ALA A 120 -1.87 -16.64 -23.81
CA ALA A 120 -2.60 -15.46 -23.35
C ALA A 120 -2.74 -14.39 -24.43
N MET A 121 -1.82 -14.35 -25.39
CA MET A 121 -1.85 -13.40 -26.51
C MET A 121 -1.62 -14.13 -27.84
N PRO A 122 -2.62 -14.19 -28.75
CA PRO A 122 -2.54 -14.92 -30.02
C PRO A 122 -1.68 -14.15 -31.05
N LYS A 123 -0.35 -14.11 -30.83
CA LYS A 123 0.60 -13.30 -31.62
C LYS A 123 0.74 -13.81 -33.06
N GLU A 124 0.56 -15.11 -33.27
CA GLU A 124 0.54 -15.79 -34.56
C GLU A 124 -0.70 -15.38 -35.37
N GLU A 125 -1.89 -15.50 -34.77
CA GLU A 125 -3.18 -15.26 -35.43
C GLU A 125 -3.38 -13.80 -35.79
N ILE A 126 -2.99 -12.88 -34.90
CA ILE A 126 -3.02 -11.44 -35.22
C ILE A 126 -1.89 -11.02 -36.18
N GLY A 127 -1.00 -11.94 -36.54
CA GLY A 127 0.09 -11.70 -37.49
C GLY A 127 1.25 -10.87 -36.95
N ALA A 128 1.31 -10.62 -35.64
CA ALA A 128 2.37 -9.84 -35.00
C ALA A 128 3.74 -10.49 -35.20
N LEU A 129 3.85 -11.82 -35.05
CA LEU A 129 5.11 -12.52 -35.30
C LEU A 129 5.55 -12.46 -36.76
N ARG A 130 4.60 -12.58 -37.71
CA ARG A 130 4.91 -12.46 -39.14
C ARG A 130 5.41 -11.05 -39.47
N PHE A 131 4.83 -10.02 -38.85
CA PHE A 131 5.26 -8.64 -39.00
C PHE A 131 6.69 -8.44 -38.48
N LEU A 132 6.99 -8.92 -37.26
CA LEU A 132 8.32 -8.81 -36.66
C LEU A 132 9.38 -9.59 -37.44
N LYS A 133 9.07 -10.78 -37.98
CA LYS A 133 9.97 -11.54 -38.86
C LYS A 133 10.36 -10.74 -40.11
N LYS A 134 9.41 -9.99 -40.70
CA LYS A 134 9.65 -9.16 -41.89
C LYS A 134 10.34 -7.83 -41.56
N HIS A 135 10.12 -7.31 -40.35
CA HIS A 135 10.68 -6.04 -39.87
C HIS A 135 11.33 -6.22 -38.48
N PRO A 136 12.52 -6.83 -38.39
CA PRO A 136 13.13 -7.21 -37.11
C PRO A 136 13.41 -6.04 -36.15
N ARG A 137 13.48 -4.81 -36.67
CA ARG A 137 13.73 -3.60 -35.87
C ARG A 137 12.45 -2.88 -35.42
N TYR A 138 11.26 -3.41 -35.74
CA TYR A 138 9.97 -2.75 -35.51
C TYR A 138 9.25 -3.37 -34.29
N ASP A 139 10.02 -3.63 -33.24
CA ASP A 139 9.61 -4.26 -31.98
C ASP A 139 9.19 -3.24 -30.90
N GLY A 140 9.07 -1.96 -31.26
CA GLY A 140 8.70 -0.87 -30.36
C GLY A 140 9.89 -0.22 -29.64
N ARG A 141 11.14 -0.57 -29.98
CA ARG A 141 12.33 0.12 -29.43
C ARG A 141 12.26 1.63 -29.68
N GLY A 142 12.65 2.42 -28.68
CA GLY A 142 12.59 3.88 -28.73
C GLY A 142 11.19 4.48 -28.54
N VAL A 143 10.16 3.66 -28.27
CA VAL A 143 8.79 4.12 -27.99
C VAL A 143 8.47 3.96 -26.51
N THR A 144 7.90 5.00 -25.90
CA THR A 144 7.37 4.97 -24.53
C THR A 144 5.85 4.94 -24.57
N ILE A 145 5.24 4.02 -23.82
CA ILE A 145 3.79 3.86 -23.72
C ILE A 145 3.37 4.20 -22.29
N ALA A 146 2.36 5.06 -22.15
CA ALA A 146 1.68 5.29 -20.88
C ALA A 146 0.41 4.45 -20.82
N ILE A 147 0.26 3.67 -19.75
CA ILE A 147 -0.91 2.82 -19.52
C ILE A 147 -1.72 3.43 -18.37
N LEU A 148 -2.96 3.83 -18.64
CA LEU A 148 -3.89 4.32 -17.64
C LEU A 148 -4.88 3.20 -17.32
N ASP A 149 -4.57 2.43 -16.29
CA ASP A 149 -5.34 1.29 -15.82
C ASP A 149 -5.30 1.24 -14.28
N THR A 150 -5.80 0.16 -13.71
CA THR A 150 -5.83 -0.17 -12.28
C THR A 150 -4.46 -0.51 -11.69
N GLY A 151 -3.46 -0.74 -12.53
CA GLY A 151 -2.08 -0.99 -12.12
C GLY A 151 -1.38 -2.06 -12.96
N VAL A 152 -0.10 -2.29 -12.67
CA VAL A 152 0.72 -3.33 -13.29
C VAL A 152 1.68 -3.88 -12.24
N ASP A 153 1.99 -5.17 -12.31
CA ASP A 153 3.04 -5.79 -11.49
C ASP A 153 4.39 -5.68 -12.21
N PRO A 154 5.35 -4.87 -11.73
CA PRO A 154 6.66 -4.77 -12.35
C PRO A 154 7.53 -6.01 -12.17
N GLY A 155 7.18 -6.91 -11.25
CA GLY A 155 7.85 -8.20 -11.03
C GLY A 155 7.39 -9.30 -11.98
N ALA A 156 6.35 -9.06 -12.79
CA ALA A 156 5.82 -10.06 -13.71
C ALA A 156 6.84 -10.44 -14.80
N ALA A 157 6.86 -11.73 -15.15
CA ALA A 157 7.65 -12.24 -16.26
C ALA A 157 7.22 -11.56 -17.57
N GLY A 158 8.19 -11.24 -18.44
CA GLY A 158 7.96 -10.48 -19.67
C GLY A 158 7.79 -8.96 -19.49
N LEU A 159 7.79 -8.44 -18.25
CA LEU A 159 7.77 -7.00 -17.92
C LEU A 159 9.08 -6.48 -17.31
N GLN A 160 10.11 -7.34 -17.18
CA GLN A 160 11.41 -6.95 -16.63
C GLN A 160 12.23 -6.10 -17.61
N VAL A 161 12.51 -6.65 -18.78
CA VAL A 161 13.43 -6.06 -19.76
C VAL A 161 12.83 -5.94 -21.15
N THR A 162 13.31 -4.97 -21.91
CA THR A 162 13.01 -4.82 -23.34
C THR A 162 13.90 -5.73 -24.19
N SER A 163 13.65 -5.78 -25.50
CA SER A 163 14.54 -6.46 -26.46
C SER A 163 15.96 -5.88 -26.52
N GLU A 164 16.17 -4.67 -25.97
CA GLU A 164 17.49 -4.04 -25.84
C GLU A 164 18.13 -4.28 -24.45
N GLY A 165 17.53 -5.12 -23.60
CA GLY A 165 18.03 -5.40 -22.24
C GLY A 165 17.83 -4.26 -21.24
N LYS A 166 17.05 -3.23 -21.59
CA LYS A 166 16.76 -2.08 -20.71
C LYS A 166 15.53 -2.38 -19.85
N PRO A 167 15.36 -1.74 -18.67
CA PRO A 167 14.14 -1.87 -17.89
C PRO A 167 12.90 -1.51 -18.72
N LYS A 168 11.88 -2.37 -18.71
CA LYS A 168 10.67 -2.18 -19.53
C LYS A 168 9.66 -1.24 -18.88
N ILE A 169 9.55 -1.25 -17.55
CA ILE A 169 8.74 -0.31 -16.78
C ILE A 169 9.63 0.81 -16.27
N LEU A 170 9.32 2.04 -16.68
CA LEU A 170 10.07 3.24 -16.30
C LEU A 170 9.54 3.86 -15.01
N ASP A 171 8.23 3.89 -14.84
CA ASP A 171 7.58 4.46 -13.67
C ASP A 171 6.19 3.83 -13.44
N VAL A 172 5.74 3.84 -12.20
CA VAL A 172 4.41 3.40 -11.78
C VAL A 172 3.84 4.46 -10.85
N ILE A 173 2.75 5.09 -11.29
CA ILE A 173 2.15 6.22 -10.58
C ILE A 173 0.72 5.85 -10.18
N ASP A 174 0.43 5.86 -8.88
CA ASP A 174 -0.93 5.83 -8.37
C ASP A 174 -1.52 7.25 -8.44
N CYS A 175 -2.49 7.46 -9.33
CA CYS A 175 -3.21 8.72 -9.48
C CYS A 175 -4.49 8.79 -8.62
N THR A 176 -4.81 7.75 -7.85
CA THR A 176 -6.02 7.71 -7.01
C THR A 176 -5.83 8.39 -5.66
N GLY A 177 -4.58 8.55 -5.21
CA GLY A 177 -4.23 9.05 -3.87
C GLY A 177 -4.49 8.04 -2.75
N SER A 178 -4.83 6.79 -3.07
CA SER A 178 -5.11 5.77 -2.05
C SER A 178 -3.89 5.48 -1.16
N GLY A 179 -2.70 5.52 -1.78
CA GLY A 179 -1.41 5.36 -1.12
C GLY A 179 -0.87 6.61 -0.42
N ASP A 180 -1.56 7.76 -0.48
CA ASP A 180 -1.03 9.00 0.10
C ASP A 180 -0.95 8.91 1.63
N VAL A 181 0.18 9.37 2.16
CA VAL A 181 0.46 9.47 3.60
C VAL A 181 0.84 10.93 3.91
N ASP A 182 0.19 11.51 4.91
CA ASP A 182 0.58 12.83 5.40
C ASP A 182 1.87 12.73 6.20
N THR A 183 2.95 13.26 5.64
CA THR A 183 4.28 13.34 6.25
C THR A 183 4.72 14.78 6.52
N SER A 184 3.75 15.68 6.72
CA SER A 184 4.00 17.10 7.05
C SER A 184 4.61 17.30 8.43
N THR A 185 4.49 16.31 9.32
CA THR A 185 5.11 16.35 10.64
C THR A 185 6.60 16.04 10.53
N VAL A 186 7.44 16.99 10.96
CA VAL A 186 8.89 16.86 10.97
C VAL A 186 9.40 16.76 12.40
N VAL A 187 10.25 15.77 12.66
CA VAL A 187 10.84 15.50 13.98
C VAL A 187 12.35 15.36 13.88
N LYS A 188 13.04 15.59 15.00
CA LYS A 188 14.46 15.31 15.19
C LYS A 188 14.63 14.05 16.01
N ALA A 189 15.68 13.29 15.73
CA ALA A 189 16.07 12.17 16.57
C ALA A 189 16.59 12.67 17.92
N ASP A 190 16.27 11.94 18.99
CA ASP A 190 16.85 12.20 20.31
C ASP A 190 18.31 11.72 20.40
N GLY A 191 18.94 11.90 21.57
CA GLY A 191 20.32 11.47 21.81
C GLY A 191 20.53 9.95 21.67
N ASP A 192 19.47 9.17 21.79
CA ASP A 192 19.47 7.73 21.57
C ASP A 192 19.11 7.37 20.11
N GLY A 193 18.93 8.31 19.20
CA GLY A 193 18.58 8.02 17.81
C GLY A 193 17.15 7.48 17.63
N CYS A 194 16.24 7.82 18.54
CA CYS A 194 14.82 7.48 18.45
C CYS A 194 13.99 8.69 18.00
N ILE A 195 12.86 8.42 17.34
CA ILE A 195 11.85 9.40 16.97
C ILE A 195 10.46 8.94 17.41
N VAL A 196 9.57 9.89 17.67
CA VAL A 196 8.17 9.57 17.99
C VAL A 196 7.31 9.76 16.75
N SER A 197 6.62 8.69 16.35
CA SER A 197 5.68 8.69 15.22
C SER A 197 4.30 9.23 15.62
N PRO A 198 3.45 9.65 14.66
CA PRO A 198 2.07 10.08 14.95
C PRO A 198 1.20 9.01 15.63
N SER A 199 1.57 7.72 15.51
CA SER A 199 0.92 6.63 16.26
C SER A 199 1.24 6.63 17.76
N GLY A 200 2.17 7.48 18.20
CA GLY A 200 2.70 7.53 19.58
C GLY A 200 3.82 6.52 19.84
N ARG A 201 4.21 5.72 18.84
CA ARG A 201 5.32 4.75 18.98
C ARG A 201 6.67 5.43 18.87
N SER A 202 7.60 5.03 19.73
CA SER A 202 9.02 5.37 19.62
C SER A 202 9.69 4.42 18.63
N LEU A 203 10.29 4.98 17.57
CA LEU A 203 10.95 4.26 16.49
C LEU A 203 12.46 4.49 16.58
N LYS A 204 13.23 3.40 16.69
CA LYS A 204 14.68 3.44 16.64
C LYS A 204 15.14 3.54 15.19
N LEU A 205 15.84 4.61 14.86
CA LEU A 205 16.38 4.81 13.51
C LEU A 205 17.59 3.90 13.28
N ASN A 206 17.75 3.45 12.04
CA ASN A 206 18.95 2.72 11.66
C ASN A 206 20.14 3.70 11.57
N PRO A 207 21.22 3.51 12.35
CA PRO A 207 22.38 4.39 12.30
C PRO A 207 23.08 4.46 10.93
N ALA A 208 22.86 3.46 10.06
CA ALA A 208 23.41 3.44 8.71
C ALA A 208 22.69 4.40 7.73
N TRP A 209 21.52 4.93 8.10
CA TRP A 209 20.79 5.85 7.25
C TRP A 209 21.45 7.23 7.20
N LYS A 210 21.83 7.63 5.99
CA LYS A 210 22.33 8.99 5.73
C LYS A 210 21.15 9.95 5.75
N ASN A 211 21.25 11.00 6.56
CA ASN A 211 20.31 12.12 6.58
C ASN A 211 21.07 13.41 6.91
N PRO A 212 21.57 14.14 5.90
CA PRO A 212 22.38 15.35 6.12
C PRO A 212 21.64 16.47 6.85
N THR A 213 20.31 16.57 6.71
CA THR A 213 19.51 17.62 7.38
C THR A 213 19.19 17.25 8.83
N GLY A 214 19.18 15.94 9.12
CA GLY A 214 18.71 15.38 10.39
C GLY A 214 17.20 15.57 10.61
N ASP A 215 16.46 16.01 9.59
CA ASP A 215 15.00 16.12 9.62
C ASP A 215 14.37 14.80 9.20
N TRP A 216 13.43 14.31 10.01
CA TRP A 216 12.68 13.09 9.73
C TRP A 216 11.21 13.46 9.57
N HIS A 217 10.67 13.20 8.39
CA HIS A 217 9.25 13.35 8.12
C HIS A 217 8.54 12.08 8.54
N VAL A 218 7.49 12.21 9.35
CA VAL A 218 6.77 11.06 9.91
C VAL A 218 5.31 11.10 9.52
N GLY A 219 4.77 9.93 9.19
CA GLY A 219 3.37 9.72 8.89
C GLY A 219 2.91 8.35 9.35
N CYS A 220 1.60 8.10 9.29
CA CYS A 220 1.05 6.78 9.56
C CYS A 220 -0.15 6.48 8.66
N LYS A 221 -0.38 5.19 8.38
CA LYS A 221 -1.49 4.75 7.53
C LYS A 221 -2.07 3.43 8.04
N HIS A 222 -3.39 3.32 8.03
CA HIS A 222 -4.05 2.05 8.29
C HIS A 222 -3.90 1.13 7.09
N VAL A 223 -3.45 -0.10 7.33
CA VAL A 223 -3.22 -1.10 6.27
C VAL A 223 -4.51 -1.42 5.51
N TYR A 224 -5.66 -1.38 6.17
CA TYR A 224 -6.96 -1.60 5.53
C TYR A 224 -7.32 -0.52 4.50
N GLN A 225 -6.65 0.62 4.49
CA GLN A 225 -6.81 1.64 3.45
C GLN A 225 -6.00 1.31 2.18
N LEU A 226 -4.97 0.46 2.30
CA LEU A 226 -4.10 0.06 1.19
C LEU A 226 -4.59 -1.21 0.50
N PHE A 227 -5.34 -2.05 1.23
CA PHE A 227 -5.77 -3.36 0.74
C PHE A 227 -7.15 -3.33 0.09
N SER A 228 -7.38 -4.30 -0.80
CA SER A 228 -8.69 -4.49 -1.42
C SER A 228 -9.77 -4.84 -0.38
N ARG A 229 -11.02 -4.47 -0.66
CA ARG A 229 -12.15 -4.72 0.24
C ARG A 229 -12.30 -6.21 0.58
N THR A 230 -12.12 -7.09 -0.40
CA THR A 230 -12.19 -8.55 -0.22
C THR A 230 -11.10 -9.07 0.71
N LEU A 231 -9.87 -8.56 0.60
CA LEU A 231 -8.79 -8.91 1.53
C LEU A 231 -9.08 -8.39 2.94
N VAL A 232 -9.52 -7.14 3.07
CA VAL A 232 -9.88 -6.54 4.36
C VAL A 232 -10.99 -7.33 5.07
N THR A 233 -12.04 -7.73 4.35
CA THR A 233 -13.12 -8.57 4.91
C THR A 233 -12.57 -9.88 5.47
N ARG A 234 -11.78 -10.61 4.69
CA ARG A 234 -11.16 -11.87 5.13
C ARG A 234 -10.26 -11.67 6.35
N MET A 235 -9.44 -10.61 6.37
CA MET A 235 -8.57 -10.30 7.50
C MET A 235 -9.35 -9.97 8.77
N ARG A 236 -10.45 -9.22 8.65
CA ARG A 236 -11.34 -8.89 9.77
C ARG A 236 -12.01 -10.12 10.35
N GLU A 237 -12.49 -11.02 9.49
CA GLU A 237 -13.09 -12.29 9.92
C GLU A 237 -12.09 -13.16 10.68
N GLU A 238 -10.88 -13.34 10.14
CA GLU A 238 -9.81 -14.10 10.79
C GLU A 238 -9.40 -13.51 12.13
N ARG A 239 -9.24 -12.19 12.20
CA ARG A 239 -8.89 -11.49 13.45
C ARG A 239 -10.01 -11.52 14.47
N ARG A 240 -11.25 -11.33 14.04
CA ARG A 240 -12.43 -11.46 14.91
C ARG A 240 -12.54 -12.87 15.48
N ARG A 241 -12.31 -13.91 14.67
CA ARG A 241 -12.31 -15.31 15.15
C ARG A 241 -11.29 -15.53 16.27
N GLN A 242 -10.06 -15.09 16.08
CA GLN A 242 -9.01 -15.19 17.11
C GLN A 242 -9.33 -14.36 18.36
N TRP A 243 -9.91 -13.18 18.17
CA TRP A 243 -10.33 -12.31 19.26
C TRP A 243 -11.48 -12.93 20.06
N ASP A 244 -12.52 -13.44 19.39
CA ASP A 244 -13.70 -14.07 20.00
C ASP A 244 -13.31 -15.29 20.85
N GLU A 245 -12.35 -16.10 20.39
CA GLU A 245 -11.82 -17.24 21.15
C GLU A 245 -11.19 -16.80 22.48
N ARG A 246 -10.28 -15.82 22.43
CA ARG A 246 -9.61 -15.28 23.63
C ARG A 246 -10.59 -14.55 24.53
N HIS A 247 -11.52 -13.80 23.95
CA HIS A 247 -12.51 -13.02 24.68
C HIS A 247 -13.51 -13.92 25.40
N ARG A 248 -13.95 -15.01 24.78
CA ARG A 248 -14.81 -16.02 25.42
C ARG A 248 -14.12 -16.64 26.63
N ALA A 249 -12.84 -16.99 26.52
CA ALA A 249 -12.06 -17.52 27.63
C ALA A 249 -11.93 -16.49 28.78
N ALA A 250 -11.64 -15.23 28.46
CA ALA A 250 -11.56 -14.15 29.46
C ALA A 250 -12.92 -13.89 30.15
N GLY A 251 -14.01 -13.93 29.39
CA GLY A 251 -15.37 -13.80 29.92
C GLY A 251 -15.77 -14.94 30.85
N ALA A 252 -15.44 -16.18 30.47
CA ALA A 252 -15.68 -17.36 31.32
C ALA A 252 -14.88 -17.29 32.63
N ALA A 253 -13.61 -16.89 32.56
CA ALA A 253 -12.77 -16.71 33.75
C ALA A 253 -13.36 -15.64 34.70
N ALA A 254 -13.74 -14.47 34.17
CA ALA A 254 -14.33 -13.41 34.97
C ALA A 254 -15.67 -13.83 35.61
N ALA A 255 -16.49 -14.62 34.90
CA ALA A 255 -17.73 -15.16 35.46
C ALA A 255 -17.47 -16.20 36.57
N ALA A 256 -16.44 -17.04 36.42
CA ALA A 256 -16.03 -17.98 37.45
C ALA A 256 -15.53 -17.28 38.71
N ASP A 257 -14.80 -16.17 38.58
CA ASP A 257 -14.35 -15.36 39.72
C ASP A 257 -15.53 -14.80 40.54
N VAL A 258 -16.61 -14.35 39.87
CA VAL A 258 -17.84 -13.91 40.55
C VAL A 258 -18.49 -15.08 41.30
N ALA A 259 -18.64 -16.22 40.66
CA ALA A 259 -19.25 -17.42 41.26
C ALA A 259 -18.45 -17.94 42.47
N ALA A 260 -17.12 -17.78 42.47
CA ALA A 260 -16.26 -18.20 43.59
C ALA A 260 -16.48 -17.39 44.88
N LEU A 261 -17.15 -16.24 44.81
CA LEU A 261 -17.54 -15.44 45.97
C LEU A 261 -18.92 -15.78 46.51
N ASP A 262 -19.71 -16.60 45.82
CA ASP A 262 -21.01 -17.04 46.32
C ASP A 262 -20.84 -17.88 47.59
N GLY A 263 -21.55 -17.49 48.66
CA GLY A 263 -21.45 -18.10 49.98
C GLY A 263 -20.40 -17.50 50.93
N ARG A 264 -19.62 -16.49 50.50
CA ARG A 264 -18.70 -15.73 51.36
C ARG A 264 -19.32 -14.38 51.75
N ALA A 265 -19.44 -14.12 53.05
CA ALA A 265 -20.17 -12.96 53.58
C ALA A 265 -19.28 -12.00 54.40
N ARG A 266 -18.13 -11.58 53.87
CA ARG A 266 -17.32 -10.49 54.48
C ARG A 266 -17.55 -9.17 53.73
N GLU A 267 -17.43 -8.04 54.42
CA GLU A 267 -17.53 -6.71 53.80
C GLU A 267 -16.51 -6.48 52.67
N ALA A 268 -15.30 -7.05 52.80
CA ALA A 268 -14.31 -7.06 51.72
C ALA A 268 -14.80 -7.80 50.46
N ASP A 269 -15.62 -8.84 50.64
CA ASP A 269 -16.17 -9.64 49.54
C ASP A 269 -17.27 -8.88 48.77
N LYS A 270 -18.00 -7.94 49.42
CA LYS A 270 -18.99 -7.09 48.74
C LYS A 270 -18.34 -6.15 47.72
N LYS A 271 -17.26 -5.47 48.12
CA LYS A 271 -16.51 -4.57 47.23
C LYS A 271 -15.85 -5.34 46.08
N LEU A 272 -15.28 -6.50 46.39
CA LEU A 272 -14.65 -7.37 45.39
C LEU A 272 -15.69 -7.92 44.40
N ARG A 273 -16.86 -8.37 44.88
CA ARG A 273 -17.96 -8.83 44.01
C ARG A 273 -18.42 -7.74 43.05
N ALA A 274 -18.61 -6.52 43.53
CA ALA A 274 -18.99 -5.39 42.68
C ALA A 274 -17.95 -5.10 41.58
N GLU A 275 -16.65 -5.21 41.89
CA GLU A 275 -15.57 -5.04 40.91
C GLU A 275 -15.58 -6.14 39.84
N LEU A 276 -15.74 -7.40 40.25
CA LEU A 276 -15.79 -8.54 39.32
C LEU A 276 -17.04 -8.52 38.43
N GLU A 277 -18.20 -8.14 38.98
CA GLU A 277 -19.43 -7.94 38.20
C GLU A 277 -19.26 -6.80 37.19
N ALA A 278 -18.62 -5.69 37.58
CA ALA A 278 -18.28 -4.60 36.66
C ALA A 278 -17.33 -5.07 35.55
N ARG A 279 -16.36 -5.94 35.86
CA ARG A 279 -15.45 -6.54 34.87
C ARG A 279 -16.21 -7.42 33.87
N VAL A 280 -17.14 -8.25 34.32
CA VAL A 280 -18.00 -9.05 33.42
C VAL A 280 -18.86 -8.14 32.54
N ALA A 281 -19.44 -7.08 33.10
CA ALA A 281 -20.22 -6.11 32.33
C ALA A 281 -19.37 -5.41 31.27
N TYR A 282 -18.15 -5.00 31.61
CA TYR A 282 -17.20 -4.41 30.67
C TYR A 282 -16.84 -5.37 29.54
N LEU A 283 -16.51 -6.63 29.85
CA LEU A 283 -16.18 -7.62 28.82
C LEU A 283 -17.36 -7.88 27.86
N LYS A 284 -18.60 -7.88 28.36
CA LYS A 284 -19.78 -7.98 27.50
C LYS A 284 -19.92 -6.76 26.58
N ALA A 285 -19.73 -5.56 27.11
CA ALA A 285 -19.78 -4.32 26.33
C ALA A 285 -18.67 -4.29 25.25
N ALA A 286 -17.44 -4.61 25.62
CA ALA A 286 -16.30 -4.66 24.71
C ALA A 286 -16.51 -5.61 23.52
N SER A 287 -17.23 -6.72 23.71
CA SER A 287 -17.57 -7.63 22.62
C SER A 287 -18.59 -7.08 21.64
N LYS A 288 -19.55 -6.31 22.16
CA LYS A 288 -20.60 -5.70 21.35
C LYS A 288 -20.05 -4.54 20.53
N GLU A 289 -19.14 -3.77 21.12
CA GLU A 289 -18.52 -2.58 20.53
C GLU A 289 -17.21 -2.88 19.78
N TYR A 290 -16.88 -4.16 19.57
CA TYR A 290 -15.64 -4.53 18.90
C TYR A 290 -15.64 -4.03 17.45
N GLU A 291 -14.66 -3.18 17.16
CA GLU A 291 -14.35 -2.66 15.83
C GLU A 291 -12.86 -2.85 15.54
N ASP A 292 -12.55 -3.40 14.37
CA ASP A 292 -11.17 -3.58 13.91
C ASP A 292 -10.83 -2.57 12.81
N HIS A 293 -10.08 -1.54 13.21
CA HIS A 293 -9.51 -0.52 12.31
C HIS A 293 -8.27 -1.02 11.55
N GLY A 294 -7.82 -2.24 11.83
CA GLY A 294 -6.68 -2.86 11.17
C GLY A 294 -5.34 -2.43 11.74
N PRO A 295 -4.25 -3.04 11.26
CA PRO A 295 -2.90 -2.62 11.63
C PRO A 295 -2.64 -1.17 11.19
N LEU A 296 -1.90 -0.44 12.02
CA LEU A 296 -1.39 0.89 11.71
C LEU A 296 0.11 0.77 11.45
N ILE A 297 0.57 1.23 10.28
CA ILE A 297 1.99 1.28 9.91
C ILE A 297 2.46 2.73 10.03
N ASP A 298 3.65 2.93 10.60
CA ASP A 298 4.34 4.21 10.57
C ASP A 298 5.25 4.27 9.34
N CYS A 299 5.38 5.46 8.76
CA CYS A 299 6.26 5.74 7.64
C CYS A 299 7.23 6.83 8.08
N VAL A 300 8.52 6.59 7.85
CA VAL A 300 9.58 7.56 8.09
C VAL A 300 10.18 7.93 6.75
N VAL A 301 10.20 9.22 6.43
CA VAL A 301 10.72 9.74 5.16
C VAL A 301 11.82 10.75 5.44
N TRP A 302 12.91 10.70 4.69
CA TRP A 302 13.99 11.65 4.78
C TRP A 302 14.71 11.82 3.45
N HIS A 303 15.54 12.84 3.35
CA HIS A 303 16.42 13.04 2.21
C HIS A 303 17.82 12.55 2.56
N ASN A 304 18.37 11.61 1.79
CA ASN A 304 19.67 11.00 2.10
C ASN A 304 20.88 11.78 1.55
N GLY A 305 20.63 12.87 0.84
CA GLY A 305 21.64 13.69 0.15
C GLY A 305 21.47 13.64 -1.38
N ASP A 306 20.96 12.53 -1.90
CA ASP A 306 20.77 12.30 -3.33
C ASP A 306 19.28 12.20 -3.71
N ALA A 307 18.48 11.56 -2.85
CA ALA A 307 17.07 11.31 -3.09
C ALA A 307 16.25 11.28 -1.79
N TRP A 308 14.94 11.42 -1.95
CA TRP A 308 13.96 11.10 -0.93
C TRP A 308 13.81 9.59 -0.79
N VAL A 309 13.89 9.12 0.44
CA VAL A 309 13.80 7.70 0.82
C VAL A 309 12.80 7.53 1.95
N ALA A 310 12.22 6.33 2.05
CA ALA A 310 11.25 5.99 3.07
C ALA A 310 11.49 4.61 3.66
N ALA A 311 11.07 4.42 4.92
CA ALA A 311 11.11 3.17 5.66
C ALA A 311 9.85 2.97 6.51
#